data_AF-A0A3P8XBT2-F1
#
_entry.id   AF-A0A3P8XBT2-F1
#
_cell.length_a   1.000
_cell.length_b   1.000
_cell.length_c   1.000
_cell.angle_alpha   90.00
_cell.angle_beta   90.00
_cell.angle_gamma   90.00
#
_symmetry.space_group_name_H-M   'P 1'
#
loop_
_entity.id
_entity.type
_entity.pdbx_description
1 polymer ?
#
loop_
_entity_poly.entity_id
_entity_poly.type
_entity_poly.pdbx_seq_one_letter_code
_entity_poly.pdbx_strand_id
1 'polypeptide(L)'
;MLTVRIGKRVHKTKGIPRRYTIKAVLAVLFLAVFLIRLYQIHSLSWFYGFLGPEWLQVPNVSKVTFSRTITRFSLCGFPKPCPEGDFSFFITSGAANVVGPKICIENKMVMGYAEKNIGEGINIAVVNGKTGEVMRTDSFNMYNGDPEPLMKFLESIERGSVVLMASFDDPATKLNQEARKLIRQLGSSAIDSLGFRDNWVFVGGKAAEGAYVKSTFEKHIKNDKDQNKYDNWPEMIELQGCIPYLLE
;
A
#
# COMPACT_ATOMS: atom_id res chain seq x y z
N MET A 1 -43.66 -88.67 -41.44
CA MET A 1 -44.44 -87.43 -41.20
C MET A 1 -43.54 -86.42 -40.52
N LEU A 2 -43.60 -85.17 -40.98
CA LEU A 2 -42.67 -84.08 -40.64
C LEU A 2 -42.64 -83.74 -39.14
N THR A 3 -41.45 -83.57 -38.58
CA THR A 3 -41.23 -82.84 -37.32
C THR A 3 -40.81 -81.40 -37.63
N VAL A 4 -41.65 -80.44 -37.27
CA VAL A 4 -41.42 -79.01 -37.43
C VAL A 4 -40.57 -78.50 -36.26
N ARG A 5 -39.38 -77.96 -36.53
CA ARG A 5 -38.59 -77.19 -35.54
C ARG A 5 -38.94 -75.71 -35.66
N ILE A 6 -39.50 -75.14 -34.59
CA ILE A 6 -39.75 -73.70 -34.45
C ILE A 6 -38.41 -73.02 -34.12
N GLY A 7 -37.87 -72.24 -35.05
CA GLY A 7 -36.72 -71.37 -34.80
C GLY A 7 -37.17 -70.07 -34.11
N LYS A 8 -36.70 -69.82 -32.88
CA LYS A 8 -36.83 -68.49 -32.25
C LYS A 8 -35.92 -67.50 -32.97
N ARG A 9 -36.51 -66.47 -33.56
CA ARG A 9 -35.80 -65.36 -34.19
C ARG A 9 -35.26 -64.44 -33.09
N VAL A 10 -33.96 -64.49 -32.81
CA VAL A 10 -33.29 -63.52 -31.92
C VAL A 10 -33.01 -62.25 -32.71
N HIS A 11 -33.61 -61.14 -32.32
CA HIS A 11 -33.33 -59.83 -32.90
C HIS A 11 -31.97 -59.35 -32.36
N LYS A 12 -30.92 -59.43 -33.20
CA LYS A 12 -29.64 -58.74 -32.94
C LYS A 12 -29.86 -57.24 -33.12
N THR A 13 -29.95 -56.48 -32.03
CA THR A 13 -29.81 -55.03 -32.05
C THR A 13 -28.40 -54.69 -32.53
N LYS A 14 -28.29 -54.08 -33.72
CA LYS A 14 -27.02 -53.58 -34.25
C LYS A 14 -26.54 -52.43 -33.35
N GLY A 15 -25.50 -52.67 -32.56
CA GLY A 15 -24.84 -51.63 -31.77
C GLY A 15 -24.20 -50.57 -32.69
N ILE A 16 -24.41 -49.30 -32.36
CA ILE A 16 -23.86 -48.16 -33.10
C ILE A 16 -22.32 -48.17 -32.98
N PRO A 17 -21.55 -47.97 -34.07
CA PRO A 17 -20.10 -48.13 -34.03
C PRO A 17 -19.45 -47.07 -33.13
N ARG A 18 -18.54 -47.50 -32.25
CA ARG A 18 -17.83 -46.69 -31.21
C ARG A 18 -17.14 -45.42 -31.73
N ARG A 19 -16.84 -45.34 -33.03
CA ARG A 19 -16.30 -44.10 -33.67
C ARG A 19 -17.36 -43.01 -33.84
N TYR A 20 -18.62 -43.38 -34.07
CA TYR A 20 -19.73 -42.42 -34.17
C TYR A 20 -20.12 -41.87 -32.80
N THR A 21 -20.04 -42.70 -31.74
CA THR A 21 -20.31 -42.23 -30.37
C THR A 21 -19.26 -41.23 -29.89
N ILE A 22 -17.97 -41.43 -30.18
CA ILE A 22 -16.92 -40.47 -29.80
C ILE A 22 -17.08 -39.14 -30.56
N LYS A 23 -17.35 -39.18 -31.88
CA LYS A 23 -17.60 -37.97 -32.66
C LYS A 23 -18.85 -37.22 -32.18
N ALA A 24 -19.91 -37.94 -31.82
CA ALA A 24 -21.12 -37.35 -31.25
C ALA A 24 -20.85 -36.70 -29.89
N VAL A 25 -20.09 -37.36 -29.00
CA VAL A 25 -19.73 -36.81 -27.69
C VAL A 25 -18.88 -35.54 -27.83
N LEU A 26 -17.89 -35.54 -28.74
CA LEU A 26 -17.08 -34.35 -29.00
C LEU A 26 -17.90 -33.20 -29.59
N ALA A 27 -18.85 -33.50 -30.49
CA ALA A 27 -19.74 -32.48 -31.04
C ALA A 27 -20.65 -31.87 -29.96
N VAL A 28 -21.19 -32.69 -29.05
CA VAL A 28 -22.02 -32.22 -27.93
C VAL A 28 -21.21 -31.36 -26.95
N LEU A 29 -19.97 -31.74 -26.63
CA LEU A 29 -19.09 -30.95 -25.76
C LEU A 29 -18.76 -29.59 -26.39
N PHE A 30 -18.47 -29.56 -27.69
CA PHE A 30 -18.20 -28.32 -28.41
C PHE A 30 -19.44 -27.41 -28.43
N LEU A 31 -20.63 -27.97 -28.69
CA LEU A 31 -21.88 -27.23 -28.66
C LEU A 31 -22.17 -26.66 -27.26
N ALA A 32 -21.92 -27.44 -26.20
CA ALA A 32 -22.12 -26.99 -24.83
C ALA A 32 -21.18 -25.83 -24.46
N VAL A 33 -19.89 -25.93 -24.80
CA VAL A 33 -18.92 -24.83 -24.57
C VAL A 33 -19.30 -23.58 -25.37
N PHE A 34 -19.74 -23.75 -26.62
CA PHE A 34 -20.20 -22.65 -27.47
C PHE A 34 -21.43 -21.95 -26.88
N LEU A 35 -22.43 -22.71 -26.40
CA LEU A 35 -23.61 -22.18 -25.73
C LEU A 35 -23.28 -21.47 -24.40
N ILE A 36 -22.32 -21.99 -23.62
CA ILE A 36 -21.84 -21.33 -22.40
C ILE A 36 -21.16 -20.01 -22.73
N ARG A 37 -20.34 -19.95 -23.79
CA ARG A 37 -19.72 -18.70 -24.26
C ARG A 37 -20.74 -17.71 -24.77
N LEU A 38 -21.74 -18.14 -25.53
CA LEU A 38 -22.84 -17.29 -25.96
C LEU A 38 -23.63 -16.74 -24.77
N TYR A 39 -23.91 -17.56 -23.76
CA TYR A 39 -24.58 -17.12 -22.53
C TYR A 39 -23.75 -16.09 -21.75
N GLN A 40 -22.44 -16.31 -21.60
CA GLN A 40 -21.54 -15.34 -20.97
C GLN A 40 -21.52 -14.02 -21.74
N ILE A 41 -21.43 -14.05 -23.08
CA ILE A 41 -21.45 -12.85 -23.94
C ILE A 41 -22.80 -12.13 -23.85
N HIS A 42 -23.93 -12.86 -23.84
CA HIS A 42 -25.25 -12.27 -23.64
C HIS A 42 -25.41 -11.63 -22.26
N SER A 43 -24.85 -12.26 -21.20
CA SER A 43 -24.85 -11.71 -19.84
C SER A 43 -23.99 -10.44 -19.71
N LEU A 44 -22.88 -10.35 -20.46
CA LEU A 44 -22.04 -9.15 -20.55
C LEU A 44 -22.73 -8.03 -21.36
N SER A 45 -23.55 -8.36 -22.36
CA SER A 45 -24.32 -7.35 -23.12
C SER A 45 -25.43 -6.69 -22.28
N TRP A 46 -25.96 -7.39 -21.28
CA TRP A 46 -26.96 -6.84 -20.35
C TRP A 46 -26.34 -5.90 -19.28
N PHE A 47 -25.03 -6.00 -19.03
CA PHE A 47 -24.36 -5.15 -18.02
C PHE A 47 -23.99 -3.75 -18.56
N TYR A 48 -23.91 -3.58 -19.89
CA TYR A 48 -23.57 -2.29 -20.52
C TYR A 48 -24.78 -1.44 -20.92
N GLY A 49 -26.01 -1.88 -20.61
CA GLY A 49 -27.25 -1.19 -21.04
C GLY A 49 -28.24 -0.82 -19.94
N PHE A 50 -27.94 -1.05 -18.66
CA PHE A 50 -28.87 -0.73 -17.57
C PHE A 50 -28.74 0.75 -17.14
N LEU A 51 -29.45 1.63 -17.85
CA LEU A 51 -29.93 2.89 -17.26
C LEU A 51 -30.99 2.50 -16.23
N GLY A 52 -30.64 2.61 -14.95
CA GLY A 52 -31.49 2.23 -13.82
C GLY A 52 -32.86 2.93 -13.83
N PRO A 53 -33.84 2.40 -13.08
CA PRO A 53 -35.20 2.89 -13.12
C PRO A 53 -35.32 4.35 -12.63
N GLU A 54 -36.26 5.07 -13.22
CA GLU A 54 -36.46 6.54 -13.16
C GLU A 54 -36.54 7.12 -11.74
N TRP A 55 -36.86 6.31 -10.73
CA TRP A 55 -36.92 6.70 -9.32
C TRP A 55 -35.56 6.75 -8.59
N LEU A 56 -34.47 6.29 -9.23
CA LEU A 56 -33.09 6.52 -8.76
C LEU A 56 -32.50 7.85 -9.27
N GLN A 57 -33.23 8.59 -10.11
CA GLN A 57 -32.81 9.92 -10.53
C GLN A 57 -33.17 10.92 -9.42
N VAL A 58 -32.16 11.31 -8.64
CA VAL A 58 -32.29 12.36 -7.62
C VAL A 58 -32.66 13.68 -8.32
N PRO A 59 -33.83 14.29 -8.04
CA PRO A 59 -34.19 15.53 -8.69
C PRO A 59 -33.38 16.68 -8.10
N ASN A 60 -32.82 17.51 -8.99
CA ASN A 60 -32.14 18.78 -8.68
C ASN A 60 -31.01 18.70 -7.65
N VAL A 61 -29.87 18.16 -8.07
CA VAL A 61 -28.60 18.73 -7.61
C VAL A 61 -28.51 20.12 -8.22
N SER A 62 -28.70 21.15 -7.41
CA SER A 62 -28.37 22.54 -7.76
C SER A 62 -27.06 22.51 -8.53
N LYS A 63 -27.03 23.06 -9.75
CA LYS A 63 -25.78 23.31 -10.47
C LYS A 63 -25.01 24.34 -9.65
N VAL A 64 -24.38 23.91 -8.57
CA VAL A 64 -23.27 24.62 -7.96
C VAL A 64 -22.28 24.68 -9.10
N THR A 65 -22.15 25.86 -9.68
CA THR A 65 -21.09 26.18 -10.60
C THR A 65 -19.82 25.88 -9.83
N PHE A 66 -19.27 24.68 -10.02
CA PHE A 66 -18.04 24.26 -9.38
C PHE A 66 -17.00 25.22 -9.95
N SER A 67 -16.68 26.25 -9.16
CA SER A 67 -15.60 27.16 -9.45
C SER A 67 -14.41 26.30 -9.83
N ARG A 68 -13.79 26.63 -10.95
CA ARG A 68 -12.72 25.87 -11.60
C ARG A 68 -11.40 25.89 -10.80
N THR A 69 -11.47 25.97 -9.49
CA THR A 69 -10.44 25.55 -8.57
C THR A 69 -10.76 24.12 -8.18
N ILE A 70 -10.39 23.17 -9.05
CA ILE A 70 -10.06 21.83 -8.61
C ILE A 70 -8.94 22.04 -7.58
N THR A 71 -9.29 22.06 -6.30
CA THR A 71 -8.34 21.77 -5.22
C THR A 71 -7.64 20.50 -5.65
N ARG A 72 -6.34 20.61 -5.98
CA ARG A 72 -5.46 19.48 -6.27
C ARG A 72 -5.85 18.39 -5.26
N PHE A 73 -6.33 17.23 -5.72
CA PHE A 73 -6.49 16.09 -4.84
C PHE A 73 -5.13 15.88 -4.19
N SER A 74 -5.02 16.27 -2.93
CA SER A 74 -3.75 16.30 -2.23
C SER A 74 -3.37 14.86 -1.97
N LEU A 75 -2.40 14.35 -2.74
CA LEU A 75 -1.80 13.02 -2.58
C LEU A 75 -1.29 12.78 -1.14
N CYS A 76 -1.12 13.86 -0.39
CA CYS A 76 -0.53 13.98 0.92
C CYS A 76 -1.49 14.50 2.01
N GLY A 77 -2.80 14.46 1.76
CA GLY A 77 -3.81 15.00 2.69
C GLY A 77 -3.89 16.53 2.68
N PHE A 78 -4.76 17.12 3.51
CA PHE A 78 -4.95 18.56 3.61
C PHE A 78 -4.15 19.13 4.80
N PRO A 79 -2.84 19.42 4.67
CA PRO A 79 -2.10 20.04 5.75
C PRO A 79 -2.69 21.43 6.04
N LYS A 80 -2.74 21.80 7.33
CA LYS A 80 -3.03 23.18 7.71
C LYS A 80 -1.92 24.08 7.14
N PRO A 81 -2.22 25.31 6.69
CA PRO A 81 -1.19 26.23 6.21
C PRO A 81 -0.17 26.48 7.34
N CYS A 82 1.12 26.41 7.00
CA CYS A 82 2.20 26.69 7.92
C CYS A 82 2.48 28.19 8.01
N PRO A 83 3.06 28.66 9.14
CA PRO A 83 3.60 30.02 9.23
C PRO A 83 4.61 30.31 8.12
N GLU A 84 4.80 31.58 7.79
CA GLU A 84 5.81 31.97 6.80
C GLU A 84 7.21 31.50 7.23
N GLY A 85 7.92 30.88 6.29
CA GLY A 85 9.26 30.32 6.51
C GLY A 85 9.26 28.84 6.90
N ASP A 86 8.18 28.33 7.49
CA ASP A 86 8.07 26.91 7.84
C ASP A 86 7.61 26.08 6.64
N PHE A 87 7.99 24.80 6.60
CA PHE A 87 7.49 23.87 5.59
C PHE A 87 6.62 22.78 6.22
N SER A 88 5.49 22.54 5.57
CA SER A 88 4.52 21.52 5.91
C SER A 88 5.03 20.12 5.59
N PHE A 89 4.73 19.18 6.48
CA PHE A 89 4.94 17.77 6.22
C PHE A 89 3.70 16.94 6.57
N PHE A 90 3.59 15.81 5.90
CA PHE A 90 2.65 14.75 6.21
C PHE A 90 3.37 13.41 6.08
N ILE A 91 3.30 12.59 7.13
CA ILE A 91 3.96 11.28 7.17
C ILE A 91 3.00 10.23 7.72
N THR A 92 3.00 9.06 7.10
CA THR A 92 2.29 7.88 7.58
C THR A 92 3.22 6.70 7.67
N SER A 93 3.03 5.84 8.67
CA SER A 93 3.60 4.49 8.67
C SER A 93 2.90 3.63 7.61
N GLY A 94 3.36 2.39 7.45
CA GLY A 94 2.60 1.37 6.74
C GLY A 94 1.41 0.84 7.56
N ALA A 95 0.48 0.17 6.87
CA ALA A 95 -0.50 -0.73 7.47
C ALA A 95 -0.13 -2.17 7.14
N ALA A 96 0.26 -2.90 8.18
CA ALA A 96 0.85 -4.22 8.07
C ALA A 96 1.95 -4.25 6.99
N ASN A 97 1.91 -5.26 6.12
CA ASN A 97 2.79 -5.43 4.97
C ASN A 97 2.08 -5.16 3.62
N VAL A 98 0.88 -4.58 3.64
CA VAL A 98 0.01 -4.43 2.45
C VAL A 98 -0.06 -2.99 1.93
N VAL A 99 0.00 -2.01 2.82
CA VAL A 99 0.01 -0.59 2.46
C VAL A 99 1.26 0.03 3.02
N GLY A 100 2.15 0.47 2.14
CA GLY A 100 3.38 1.13 2.50
C GLY A 100 3.20 2.58 2.96
N PRO A 101 4.25 3.15 3.55
CA PRO A 101 4.25 4.49 4.12
C PRO A 101 4.16 5.57 3.05
N LYS A 102 3.80 6.77 3.48
CA LYS A 102 3.83 7.99 2.67
C LYS A 102 4.62 9.05 3.41
N ILE A 103 5.51 9.73 2.69
CA ILE A 103 6.20 10.93 3.19
C ILE A 103 5.97 12.04 2.19
N CYS A 104 5.51 13.19 2.69
CA CYS A 104 5.19 14.34 1.90
C CYS A 104 5.74 15.62 2.53
N ILE A 105 6.23 16.51 1.67
CA ILE A 105 6.73 17.83 2.02
C ILE A 105 6.04 18.84 1.10
N GLU A 106 5.48 19.92 1.63
CA GLU A 106 4.78 20.95 0.82
C GLU A 106 3.72 20.36 -0.13
N ASN A 107 2.95 19.39 0.39
CA ASN A 107 1.92 18.65 -0.36
C ASN A 107 2.45 17.91 -1.61
N LYS A 108 3.76 17.71 -1.71
CA LYS A 108 4.41 16.88 -2.73
C LYS A 108 4.80 15.55 -2.11
N MET A 109 4.44 14.44 -2.76
CA MET A 109 4.88 13.11 -2.36
C MET A 109 6.38 12.97 -2.62
N VAL A 110 7.11 12.57 -1.59
CA VAL A 110 8.56 12.35 -1.62
C VAL A 110 8.87 10.86 -1.52
N MET A 111 8.10 10.15 -0.69
CA MET A 111 8.14 8.70 -0.63
C MET A 111 6.72 8.12 -0.66
N GLY A 112 6.55 7.05 -1.42
CA GLY A 112 5.29 6.32 -1.51
C GLY A 112 5.24 5.41 -2.74
N TYR A 113 4.14 4.67 -2.90
CA TYR A 113 3.98 3.78 -4.06
C TYR A 113 4.04 4.50 -5.41
N ALA A 114 3.59 5.76 -5.48
CA ALA A 114 3.66 6.55 -6.72
C ALA A 114 5.11 6.84 -7.14
N GLU A 115 5.98 7.06 -6.16
CA GLU A 115 7.42 7.33 -6.35
C GLU A 115 8.25 6.05 -6.49
N LYS A 116 7.67 4.88 -6.18
CA LYS A 116 8.30 3.54 -6.29
C LYS A 116 9.62 3.41 -5.51
N ASN A 117 9.72 4.10 -4.38
CA ASN A 117 10.93 4.23 -3.59
C ASN A 117 10.73 3.85 -2.10
N ILE A 118 9.79 2.96 -1.82
CA ILE A 118 9.49 2.47 -0.47
C ILE A 118 9.74 0.96 -0.37
N GLY A 119 10.06 0.50 0.83
CA GLY A 119 10.32 -0.90 1.14
C GLY A 119 9.98 -1.24 2.60
N GLU A 120 9.91 -2.54 2.90
CA GLU A 120 9.78 -3.04 4.28
C GLU A 120 10.94 -2.50 5.14
N GLY A 121 10.70 -2.30 6.44
CA GLY A 121 11.65 -1.75 7.39
C GLY A 121 11.49 -0.25 7.62
N ILE A 122 12.59 0.50 7.56
CA ILE A 122 12.63 1.94 7.83
C ILE A 122 12.80 2.70 6.51
N ASN A 123 11.85 3.60 6.22
CA ASN A 123 11.86 4.45 5.03
C ASN A 123 12.25 5.87 5.44
N ILE A 124 13.25 6.46 4.81
CA ILE A 124 13.89 7.70 5.25
C ILE A 124 13.92 8.72 4.11
N ALA A 125 13.44 9.94 4.39
CA ALA A 125 13.65 11.11 3.54
C ALA A 125 14.51 12.14 4.28
N VAL A 126 15.56 12.62 3.61
CA VAL A 126 16.45 13.69 4.10
C VAL A 126 16.15 14.96 3.31
N VAL A 127 15.90 16.04 4.03
CA VAL A 127 15.49 17.34 3.49
C VAL A 127 16.49 18.39 3.97
N ASN A 128 16.80 19.36 3.12
CA ASN A 128 17.58 20.52 3.51
C ASN A 128 16.75 21.37 4.48
N GLY A 129 17.21 21.56 5.72
CA GLY A 129 16.45 22.26 6.75
C GLY A 129 16.23 23.75 6.46
N LYS A 130 17.02 24.35 5.56
CA LYS A 130 16.82 25.73 5.11
C LYS A 130 15.87 25.78 3.91
N THR A 131 16.16 25.04 2.84
CA THR A 131 15.39 25.22 1.59
C THR A 131 14.11 24.39 1.53
N GLY A 132 13.94 23.39 2.40
CA GLY A 132 12.87 22.40 2.30
C GLY A 132 13.04 21.45 1.10
N GLU A 133 14.20 21.49 0.41
CA GLU A 133 14.48 20.65 -0.75
C GLU A 133 14.81 19.21 -0.31
N VAL A 134 14.21 18.23 -0.97
CA VAL A 134 14.53 16.82 -0.76
C VAL A 134 15.93 16.54 -1.29
N MET A 135 16.81 16.09 -0.41
CA MET A 135 18.20 15.75 -0.75
C MET A 135 18.32 14.27 -1.12
N ARG A 136 17.74 13.38 -0.30
CA ARG A 136 17.87 11.92 -0.46
C ARG A 136 16.65 11.19 0.08
N THR A 137 16.36 10.04 -0.51
CA THR A 137 15.34 9.09 -0.03
C THR A 137 15.88 7.68 -0.13
N ASP A 138 15.65 6.85 0.87
CA ASP A 138 16.04 5.43 0.82
C ASP A 138 15.19 4.59 1.78
N SER A 139 15.22 3.27 1.61
CA SER A 139 14.49 2.31 2.46
C SER A 139 15.41 1.16 2.88
N PHE A 140 15.35 0.79 4.16
CA PHE A 140 16.23 -0.21 4.76
C PHE A 140 15.43 -1.33 5.39
N ASN A 141 15.54 -2.55 4.85
CA ASN A 141 14.84 -3.72 5.37
C ASN A 141 15.41 -4.16 6.72
N MET A 142 14.66 -3.92 7.80
CA MET A 142 15.06 -4.26 9.16
C MET A 142 14.53 -5.61 9.65
N TYR A 143 13.96 -6.44 8.77
CA TYR A 143 13.52 -7.80 9.09
C TYR A 143 14.55 -8.85 8.66
N ASN A 144 14.88 -8.87 7.37
CA ASN A 144 15.81 -9.82 6.76
C ASN A 144 17.00 -9.17 6.03
N GLY A 145 17.06 -7.84 5.99
CA GLY A 145 18.16 -7.08 5.40
C GLY A 145 19.37 -6.93 6.30
N ASP A 146 20.45 -6.40 5.71
CA ASP A 146 21.66 -5.99 6.41
C ASP A 146 21.45 -4.59 7.06
N PRO A 147 21.73 -4.40 8.36
CA PRO A 147 21.65 -3.08 8.98
C PRO A 147 22.84 -2.15 8.65
N GLU A 148 23.95 -2.63 8.07
CA GLU A 148 25.11 -1.77 7.75
C GLU A 148 24.80 -0.60 6.80
N PRO A 149 24.05 -0.78 5.69
CA PRO A 149 23.69 0.32 4.82
C PRO A 149 22.92 1.44 5.53
N LEU A 150 22.05 1.10 6.50
CA LEU A 150 21.33 2.09 7.30
C LEU A 150 22.32 2.93 8.13
N MET A 151 23.29 2.30 8.78
CA MET A 151 24.29 3.02 9.59
C MET A 151 25.10 3.98 8.72
N LYS A 152 25.62 3.51 7.58
CA LYS A 152 26.36 4.35 6.61
C LYS A 152 25.51 5.51 6.11
N PHE A 153 24.22 5.27 5.84
CA PHE A 153 23.29 6.31 5.44
C PHE A 153 23.15 7.38 6.54
N LEU A 154 22.87 6.97 7.78
CA LEU A 154 22.68 7.87 8.92
C LEU A 154 23.93 8.70 9.25
N GLU A 155 25.12 8.09 9.21
CA GLU A 155 26.40 8.76 9.42
C GLU A 155 26.65 9.86 8.37
N SER A 156 26.29 9.57 7.12
CA SER A 156 26.46 10.48 5.97
C SER A 156 25.46 11.64 5.93
N ILE A 157 24.50 11.73 6.86
CA ILE A 157 23.55 12.85 6.91
C ILE A 157 24.32 14.12 7.29
N GLU A 158 24.14 15.17 6.49
CA GLU A 158 24.80 16.46 6.70
C GLU A 158 24.14 17.22 7.86
N ARG A 159 24.90 18.15 8.47
CA ARG A 159 24.33 19.03 9.50
C ARG A 159 23.37 20.02 8.84
N GLY A 160 22.34 20.44 9.58
CA GLY A 160 21.27 21.28 9.06
C GLY A 160 20.25 20.52 8.20
N SER A 161 20.31 19.19 8.15
CA SER A 161 19.31 18.37 7.48
C SER A 161 18.17 18.00 8.44
N VAL A 162 16.96 18.00 7.89
CA VAL A 162 15.76 17.43 8.50
C VAL A 162 15.59 16.00 8.00
N VAL A 163 15.17 15.11 8.89
CA VAL A 163 15.08 13.68 8.61
C VAL A 163 13.69 13.17 8.99
N LEU A 164 12.97 12.65 8.01
CA LEU A 164 11.66 12.03 8.18
C LEU A 164 11.82 10.52 8.05
N MET A 165 11.27 9.76 8.99
CA MET A 165 11.32 8.30 9.02
C MET A 165 9.95 7.69 9.23
N ALA A 166 9.61 6.67 8.46
CA ALA A 166 8.38 5.90 8.60
C ALA A 166 8.66 4.39 8.56
N SER A 167 8.03 3.64 9.46
CA SER A 167 8.07 2.18 9.47
C SER A 167 7.15 1.56 8.41
N PHE A 168 7.54 0.40 7.90
CA PHE A 168 6.69 -0.48 7.09
C PHE A 168 6.95 -1.94 7.44
N ASP A 169 5.90 -2.72 7.70
CA ASP A 169 5.97 -4.10 8.21
C ASP A 169 6.74 -4.23 9.54
N ASP A 170 8.06 -4.37 9.50
CA ASP A 170 8.90 -4.52 10.70
C ASP A 170 10.15 -3.62 10.66
N PRO A 171 10.22 -2.59 11.51
CA PRO A 171 11.37 -1.68 11.55
C PRO A 171 12.50 -2.13 12.51
N ALA A 172 12.35 -3.23 13.25
CA ALA A 172 13.15 -3.42 14.48
C ALA A 172 13.99 -4.69 14.57
N THR A 173 13.67 -5.80 13.88
CA THR A 173 14.33 -7.10 14.12
C THR A 173 15.85 -7.06 13.95
N LYS A 174 16.36 -6.31 12.98
CA LYS A 174 17.80 -6.14 12.69
C LYS A 174 18.36 -4.83 13.23
N LEU A 175 17.54 -4.00 13.88
CA LEU A 175 17.94 -2.68 14.34
C LEU A 175 18.86 -2.77 15.56
N ASN A 176 20.15 -2.57 15.33
CA ASN A 176 21.21 -2.70 16.34
C ASN A 176 21.39 -1.42 17.20
N GLN A 177 22.25 -1.51 18.23
CA GLN A 177 22.47 -0.42 19.18
C GLN A 177 23.09 0.84 18.54
N GLU A 178 23.96 0.68 17.53
CA GLU A 178 24.59 1.83 16.87
C GLU A 178 23.59 2.58 16.01
N ALA A 179 22.76 1.87 15.23
CA ALA A 179 21.66 2.48 14.48
C ALA A 179 20.69 3.22 15.40
N ARG A 180 20.29 2.61 16.53
CA ARG A 180 19.44 3.27 17.54
C ARG A 180 20.10 4.53 18.09
N LYS A 181 21.40 4.48 18.36
CA LYS A 181 22.16 5.64 18.83
C LYS A 181 22.20 6.77 17.81
N LEU A 182 22.46 6.47 16.53
CA LEU A 182 22.47 7.46 15.46
C LEU A 182 21.09 8.12 15.29
N ILE A 183 20.01 7.33 15.31
CA ILE A 183 18.64 7.86 15.22
C ILE A 183 18.26 8.67 16.48
N ARG A 184 18.70 8.25 17.66
CA ARG A 184 18.52 9.01 18.92
C ARG A 184 19.19 10.38 18.84
N GLN A 185 20.38 10.47 18.24
CA GLN A 185 21.08 11.74 18.02
C GLN A 185 20.34 12.69 17.08
N LEU A 186 19.45 12.18 16.23
CA LEU A 186 18.55 13.00 15.40
C LEU A 186 17.33 13.52 16.19
N GLY A 187 17.15 13.10 17.44
CA GLY A 187 16.10 13.59 18.35
C GLY A 187 14.99 12.60 18.66
N SER A 188 15.08 11.33 18.24
CA SER A 188 14.07 10.30 18.54
C SER A 188 14.16 9.84 19.99
N SER A 189 12.99 9.74 20.63
CA SER A 189 12.81 9.19 21.97
C SER A 189 12.28 7.76 21.98
N ALA A 190 11.52 7.36 20.95
CA ALA A 190 10.92 6.03 20.86
C ALA A 190 11.88 4.96 20.31
N ILE A 191 12.96 5.36 19.62
CA ILE A 191 13.85 4.42 18.93
C ILE A 191 14.52 3.41 19.86
N ASP A 192 14.68 3.71 21.14
CA ASP A 192 15.27 2.78 22.10
C ASP A 192 14.35 1.62 22.46
N SER A 193 13.04 1.87 22.46
CA SER A 193 12.01 0.88 22.75
C SER A 193 11.38 0.26 21.50
N LEU A 194 11.73 0.74 20.30
CA LEU A 194 11.12 0.27 19.06
C LEU A 194 11.34 -1.23 18.86
N GLY A 195 10.23 -1.97 18.79
CA GLY A 195 10.17 -3.43 18.75
C GLY A 195 9.55 -3.99 17.47
N PHE A 196 9.48 -5.32 17.42
CA PHE A 196 9.03 -6.08 16.26
C PHE A 196 7.64 -5.66 15.80
N ARG A 197 7.53 -5.19 14.55
CA ARG A 197 6.30 -4.69 13.90
C ARG A 197 5.62 -3.51 14.59
N ASP A 198 6.33 -2.82 15.47
CA ASP A 198 5.83 -1.55 15.97
C ASP A 198 5.65 -0.57 14.80
N ASN A 199 4.56 0.21 14.82
CA ASN A 199 4.43 1.33 13.90
C ASN A 199 5.06 2.56 14.51
N TRP A 200 5.84 3.28 13.70
CA TRP A 200 6.60 4.44 14.13
C TRP A 200 6.75 5.43 12.98
N VAL A 201 6.52 6.70 13.31
CA VAL A 201 6.83 7.84 12.45
C VAL A 201 7.59 8.88 13.25
N PHE A 202 8.56 9.49 12.61
CA PHE A 202 9.47 10.43 13.26
C PHE A 202 9.91 11.51 12.28
N VAL A 203 9.99 12.75 12.76
CA VAL A 203 10.60 13.87 12.07
C VAL A 203 11.58 14.53 13.02
N GLY A 204 12.87 14.42 12.74
CA GLY A 204 13.92 15.07 13.53
C GLY A 204 14.92 15.76 12.63
N GLY A 205 16.14 15.93 13.11
CA GLY A 205 17.16 16.56 12.31
C GLY A 205 18.55 16.45 12.93
N LYS A 206 19.55 16.64 12.08
CA LYS A 206 20.93 16.77 12.53
C LYS A 206 21.18 18.26 12.72
N ALA A 207 21.13 18.71 13.98
CA ALA A 207 21.23 20.12 14.31
C ALA A 207 22.55 20.76 13.83
N ALA A 208 22.54 22.09 13.72
CA ALA A 208 23.77 22.87 13.70
C ALA A 208 24.52 22.74 15.06
N GLU A 209 25.77 23.18 15.13
CA GLU A 209 26.67 22.91 16.26
C GLU A 209 26.05 23.20 17.64
N GLY A 210 26.18 22.24 18.57
CA GLY A 210 25.83 22.43 19.98
C GLY A 210 24.34 22.27 20.34
N ALA A 211 23.44 22.16 19.36
CA ALA A 211 22.02 21.94 19.60
C ALA A 211 21.65 20.44 19.57
N TYR A 212 20.93 19.97 20.58
CA TYR A 212 20.18 18.71 20.53
C TYR A 212 18.70 19.09 20.44
N VAL A 213 18.11 18.94 19.27
CA VAL A 213 16.67 19.20 19.13
C VAL A 213 15.94 17.90 19.47
N LYS A 214 15.40 17.82 20.68
CA LYS A 214 14.40 16.78 21.00
C LYS A 214 13.23 16.98 20.05
N SER A 215 12.94 16.00 19.21
CA SER A 215 11.81 16.11 18.30
C SER A 215 10.50 16.06 19.08
N THR A 216 9.58 16.96 18.73
CA THR A 216 8.17 16.91 19.14
C THR A 216 7.30 16.17 18.13
N PHE A 217 7.87 15.81 16.99
CA PHE A 217 7.21 15.15 15.87
C PHE A 217 7.56 13.66 15.84
N GLU A 218 7.03 12.93 16.81
CA GLU A 218 7.21 11.48 16.91
C GLU A 218 5.94 10.80 17.38
N LYS A 219 5.59 9.67 16.77
CA LYS A 219 4.51 8.81 17.23
C LYS A 219 4.93 7.35 17.09
N HIS A 220 4.51 6.54 18.05
CA HIS A 220 4.83 5.12 18.15
C HIS A 220 3.61 4.38 18.69
N ILE A 221 3.26 3.26 18.06
CA ILE A 221 2.30 2.29 18.57
C ILE A 221 2.99 0.93 18.58
N LYS A 222 3.01 0.33 19.78
CA LYS A 222 3.60 -0.97 19.99
C LYS A 222 2.72 -2.06 19.36
N ASN A 223 3.36 -3.07 18.78
CA ASN A 223 2.70 -4.30 18.39
C ASN A 223 2.25 -5.05 19.65
N ASP A 224 0.94 -5.13 19.83
CA ASP A 224 0.28 -5.82 20.94
C ASP A 224 -0.91 -6.62 20.42
N LYS A 225 -0.86 -7.95 20.58
CA LYS A 225 -1.88 -8.87 20.05
C LYS A 225 -3.30 -8.52 20.50
N ASP A 226 -3.45 -7.95 21.70
CA ASP A 226 -4.76 -7.63 22.26
C ASP A 226 -5.29 -6.25 21.79
N GLN A 227 -4.41 -5.37 21.30
CA GLN A 227 -4.76 -4.01 20.88
C GLN A 227 -4.62 -3.77 19.37
N ASN A 228 -3.99 -4.70 18.66
CA ASN A 228 -3.71 -4.58 17.24
C ASN A 228 -4.99 -4.46 16.41
N LYS A 229 -4.98 -3.51 15.46
CA LYS A 229 -6.05 -3.35 14.47
C LYS A 229 -5.99 -4.40 13.37
N TYR A 230 -4.80 -4.88 13.03
CA TYR A 230 -4.57 -5.90 12.02
C TYR A 230 -4.03 -7.18 12.67
N ASP A 231 -4.05 -8.29 11.95
CA ASP A 231 -3.59 -9.58 12.47
C ASP A 231 -2.06 -9.58 12.73
N ASN A 232 -1.64 -9.28 13.96
CA ASN A 232 -0.24 -9.10 14.40
C ASN A 232 0.46 -7.82 13.92
N TRP A 233 -0.30 -6.78 13.54
CA TRP A 233 0.25 -5.43 13.34
C TRP A 233 -0.65 -4.36 13.97
N PRO A 234 -0.05 -3.31 14.56
CA PRO A 234 -0.80 -2.17 15.07
C PRO A 234 -1.42 -1.34 13.95
N GLU A 235 -2.28 -0.40 14.31
CA GLU A 235 -2.86 0.51 13.32
C GLU A 235 -1.82 1.43 12.67
N MET A 236 -2.14 1.91 11.46
CA MET A 236 -1.31 2.91 10.78
C MET A 236 -1.35 4.22 11.55
N ILE A 237 -0.18 4.86 11.67
CA ILE A 237 -0.05 6.14 12.35
C ILE A 237 0.15 7.23 11.31
N GLU A 238 -0.51 8.36 11.54
CA GLU A 238 -0.34 9.58 10.76
C GLU A 238 0.18 10.71 11.64
N LEU A 239 1.11 11.50 11.11
CA LEU A 239 1.62 12.71 11.74
C LEU A 239 1.77 13.80 10.68
N GLN A 240 1.38 15.02 11.04
CA GLN A 240 1.51 16.18 10.18
C GLN A 240 1.86 17.39 11.03
N GLY A 241 2.53 18.36 10.42
CA GLY A 241 2.96 19.57 11.13
C GLY A 241 3.73 20.51 10.22
N CYS A 242 4.37 21.48 10.86
CA CYS A 242 5.20 22.49 10.24
C CYS A 242 6.60 22.37 10.84
N ILE A 243 7.60 22.19 9.99
CA ILE A 243 9.01 22.14 10.40
C ILE A 243 9.55 23.57 10.29
N PRO A 244 10.10 24.13 11.38
CA PRO A 244 10.63 25.47 11.35
C PRO A 244 11.90 25.56 10.50
N TYR A 245 12.07 26.68 9.80
CA TYR A 245 13.27 27.01 9.00
C TYR A 245 14.58 27.00 9.84
N LEU A 246 14.43 27.18 11.15
CA LEU A 246 15.52 27.35 12.12
C LEU A 246 15.65 26.10 13.00
N LEU A 247 16.42 25.12 12.52
CA LEU A 247 17.16 24.21 13.40
C LEU A 247 18.57 24.81 13.64
N GLU A 248 18.62 25.97 14.29
CA GLU A 248 19.84 26.50 14.94
C GLU A 248 19.94 26.02 16.39
#